data_AF-A0A4P9X7X7-F1
#
_entry.id   AF-A0A4P9X7X7-F1
#
_cell.length_a   1.000
_cell.length_b   1.000
_cell.length_c   1.000
_cell.angle_alpha   90.00
_cell.angle_beta   90.00
_cell.angle_gamma   90.00
#
_symmetry.space_group_name_H-M   'P 1'
#
loop_
_entity.id
_entity.type
_entity.pdbx_description
1 polymer ?
#
loop_
_entity_poly.entity_id
_entity_poly.type
_entity_poly.pdbx_seq_one_letter_code
_entity_poly.pdbx_strand_id
1 'polypeptide(L)'
;MTGNGSHNGNREDLYLKRTIGPVLAAGIAEIVRCRPEDPLAFLGTYLIEHAEWEAEELRLQQEAFRLASLRDAVMLAQQAAPPAATATAPLKLPLASETADLQSVA
;
A
#
# COMPACT_ATOMS: atom_id res chain seq x y z
N MET A 1 10.27 -8.61 58.52
CA MET A 1 10.19 -7.45 57.60
C MET A 1 10.58 -7.94 56.22
N THR A 2 9.59 -8.38 55.42
CA THR A 2 9.82 -8.92 54.07
C THR A 2 9.76 -7.79 53.06
N GLY A 3 10.87 -7.58 52.36
CA GLY A 3 11.00 -6.55 51.32
C GLY A 3 10.16 -6.89 50.09
N ASN A 4 9.21 -6.02 49.78
CA ASN A 4 8.49 -5.99 48.52
C ASN A 4 9.33 -5.21 47.49
N GLY A 5 9.80 -5.87 46.45
CA GLY A 5 10.33 -5.18 45.26
C GLY A 5 11.26 -6.05 44.45
N SER A 6 10.82 -6.52 43.27
CA SER A 6 11.65 -6.77 42.07
C SER A 6 10.95 -7.68 41.05
N HIS A 7 9.77 -7.30 40.56
CA HIS A 7 9.17 -7.97 39.37
C HIS A 7 8.87 -7.01 38.20
N ASN A 8 8.89 -5.69 38.42
CA ASN A 8 8.65 -4.72 37.33
C ASN A 8 9.88 -4.49 36.44
N GLY A 9 11.08 -4.31 37.01
CA GLY A 9 12.29 -3.88 36.28
C GLY A 9 12.65 -4.68 35.02
N ASN A 10 12.27 -5.95 34.94
CA ASN A 10 12.53 -6.78 33.76
C ASN A 10 11.62 -6.45 32.56
N ARG A 11 10.40 -5.93 32.79
CA ARG A 11 9.45 -5.62 31.71
C ARG A 11 9.77 -4.28 31.07
N GLU A 12 10.09 -3.27 31.88
CA GLU A 12 10.50 -1.96 31.35
C GLU A 12 11.80 -2.07 30.57
N ASP A 13 12.79 -2.81 31.09
CA ASP A 13 14.06 -3.05 30.39
C ASP A 13 13.85 -3.78 29.04
N LEU A 14 13.04 -4.84 29.02
CA LEU A 14 12.70 -5.54 27.78
C LEU A 14 11.95 -4.64 26.79
N TYR A 15 11.05 -3.80 27.27
CA TYR A 15 10.33 -2.85 26.43
C TYR A 15 11.28 -1.86 25.80
N LEU A 16 12.16 -1.22 26.58
CA LEU A 16 13.14 -0.24 26.08
C LEU A 16 14.12 -0.88 25.11
N LYS A 17 14.66 -2.06 25.45
CA LYS A 17 15.57 -2.81 24.58
C LYS A 17 14.94 -3.19 23.23
N ARG A 18 13.64 -3.46 23.20
CA ARG A 18 12.94 -3.84 21.96
C ARG A 18 12.50 -2.65 21.12
N THR A 19 12.08 -1.56 21.77
CA THR A 19 11.49 -0.41 21.08
C THR A 19 12.54 0.58 20.62
N ILE A 20 13.31 1.13 21.56
CA ILE A 20 14.25 2.23 21.30
C ILE A 20 15.71 1.78 21.28
N GLY A 21 16.03 0.61 21.86
CA GLY A 21 17.38 0.10 21.98
C GLY A 21 18.17 0.05 20.66
N PRO A 22 17.62 -0.51 19.57
CA PRO A 22 18.33 -0.62 18.30
C PRO A 22 18.65 0.76 17.70
N VAL A 23 17.67 1.67 17.66
CA VAL A 23 17.84 2.99 17.06
C VAL A 23 18.77 3.88 17.89
N LEU A 24 18.70 3.80 19.23
CA LEU A 24 19.63 4.50 20.11
C LEU A 24 21.06 4.01 19.93
N ALA A 25 21.28 2.70 19.83
CA ALA A 25 22.61 2.15 19.60
C ALA A 25 23.19 2.60 18.24
N ALA A 26 22.37 2.63 17.19
CA ALA A 26 22.77 3.12 15.88
C ALA A 26 23.12 4.61 15.89
N GLY A 27 22.27 5.45 16.52
CA GLY A 27 22.53 6.89 16.65
C GLY A 27 23.80 7.19 17.47
N ILE A 28 24.06 6.45 18.55
CA ILE A 28 25.29 6.57 19.33
C ILE A 28 26.52 6.18 18.49
N ALA A 29 26.44 5.08 17.73
CA ALA A 29 27.52 4.67 16.84
C ALA A 29 27.83 5.77 15.79
N GLU A 30 26.79 6.43 15.29
CA GLU A 30 26.92 7.52 14.33
C GLU A 30 27.54 8.78 14.95
N ILE A 31 27.22 9.10 16.20
CA ILE A 31 27.88 10.18 16.95
C ILE A 31 29.37 9.89 17.11
N VAL A 32 29.74 8.65 17.46
CA VAL A 32 31.16 8.27 17.59
C VAL A 32 31.91 8.42 16.27
N ARG A 33 31.24 8.11 15.15
CA ARG A 33 31.79 8.20 13.79
C ARG A 33 31.96 9.64 13.32
N CYS A 34 30.91 10.46 13.43
CA CYS A 34 30.85 11.79 12.85
C CYS A 34 31.32 12.90 13.80
N ARG A 35 31.37 12.62 15.11
CA ARG A 35 31.78 13.55 16.17
C ARG A 35 31.18 14.95 16.00
N PRO A 36 29.84 15.07 15.94
CA PRO A 36 29.19 16.37 15.83
C PRO A 36 29.57 17.27 17.02
N GLU A 37 29.55 18.57 16.79
CA GLU A 37 29.84 19.59 17.82
C GLU A 37 28.83 19.51 18.98
N ASP A 38 27.56 19.28 18.67
CA ASP A 38 26.50 18.98 19.65
C ASP A 38 25.95 17.56 19.43
N PRO A 39 26.42 16.56 20.19
CA PRO A 39 25.98 15.18 20.04
C PRO A 39 24.53 14.95 20.50
N LEU A 40 24.00 15.77 21.42
CA LEU A 40 22.63 15.61 21.90
C LEU A 40 21.63 16.17 20.89
N ALA A 41 21.91 17.35 20.33
CA ALA A 41 21.10 17.90 19.25
C ALA A 41 21.13 16.98 18.03
N PHE A 42 22.29 16.45 17.66
CA PHE A 42 22.43 15.47 16.59
C PHE A 42 21.59 14.21 16.85
N LEU A 43 21.68 13.63 18.05
CA LEU A 43 20.91 12.44 18.39
C LEU A 43 19.40 12.68 18.32
N GLY A 44 18.95 13.85 18.79
CA GLY A 44 17.55 14.25 18.72
C GLY A 44 17.03 14.27 17.28
N THR A 45 17.76 14.93 16.37
CA THR A 45 17.42 14.96 14.94
C THR A 45 17.45 13.56 14.34
N TYR A 46 18.49 12.78 14.61
CA TYR A 46 18.63 11.41 14.10
C TYR A 46 17.44 10.52 14.46
N LEU A 47 16.95 10.60 15.70
CA LEU A 47 15.81 9.79 16.15
C LEU A 47 14.49 10.22 15.50
N ILE A 48 14.31 11.52 15.23
CA ILE A 48 13.11 12.03 14.55
C ILE A 48 13.09 11.57 13.09
N GLU A 49 14.19 11.76 12.37
CA GLU A 49 14.32 11.35 10.96
C GLU A 49 14.10 9.85 10.79
N HIS A 50 14.62 9.05 11.73
CA HIS A 50 14.40 7.60 11.73
C HIS A 50 12.91 7.24 11.90
N ALA A 51 12.21 7.89 12.83
CA ALA A 51 10.78 7.64 13.05
C ALA A 51 9.93 8.02 11.83
N GLU A 52 10.28 9.11 11.14
CA GLU A 52 9.63 9.52 9.89
C GLU A 52 9.85 8.48 8.78
N TRP A 53 11.07 7.97 8.66
CA TRP A 53 11.38 6.94 7.67
C TRP A 53 10.62 5.63 7.93
N GLU A 54 10.56 5.16 9.18
CA GLU A 54 9.77 3.98 9.54
C GLU A 54 8.28 4.15 9.22
N ALA A 55 7.73 5.34 9.46
CA ALA A 55 6.33 5.64 9.16
C ALA A 55 6.05 5.62 7.65
N GLU A 56 6.96 6.19 6.83
CA GLU A 56 6.81 6.19 5.39
C GLU A 56 7.00 4.80 4.79
N GLU A 57 7.98 4.03 5.26
CA GLU A 57 8.19 2.64 4.84
C GLU A 57 6.95 1.79 5.10
N LEU A 58 6.34 1.91 6.29
CA LEU A 58 5.09 1.23 6.61
C LEU A 58 3.95 1.64 5.67
N ARG A 59 3.85 2.93 5.33
CA ARG A 59 2.84 3.46 4.42
C ARG A 59 3.00 2.87 3.01
N LEU A 60 4.23 2.82 2.49
CA LEU A 60 4.55 2.24 1.20
C LEU A 60 4.26 0.73 1.15
N GLN A 61 4.56 0.00 2.22
CA GLN A 61 4.24 -1.43 2.33
C GLN A 61 2.72 -1.67 2.29
N GLN A 62 1.94 -0.85 3.00
CA GLN A 62 0.49 -0.93 2.97
C GLN A 62 -0.07 -0.65 1.57
N GLU A 63 0.46 0.36 0.89
CA GLU A 63 0.05 0.69 -0.47
C GLU A 63 0.42 -0.41 -1.47
N ALA A 64 1.64 -0.95 -1.39
CA ALA A 64 2.09 -2.05 -2.22
C ALA A 64 1.20 -3.29 -2.04
N PHE A 65 0.85 -3.62 -0.79
CA PHE A 65 -0.08 -4.71 -0.49
C PHE A 65 -1.47 -4.45 -1.09
N ARG A 66 -1.99 -3.22 -0.98
CA ARG A 66 -3.28 -2.84 -1.57
C ARG A 66 -3.28 -3.00 -3.08
N LEU A 67 -2.24 -2.52 -3.75
CA LEU A 67 -2.11 -2.61 -5.21
C LEU A 67 -1.96 -4.07 -5.68
N ALA A 68 -1.20 -4.89 -4.95
CA ALA A 68 -1.09 -6.32 -5.22
C ALA A 68 -2.46 -7.00 -5.14
N SER A 69 -3.24 -6.72 -4.08
CA SER A 69 -4.58 -7.26 -3.91
C SER A 69 -5.55 -6.83 -5.02
N LEU A 70 -5.51 -5.55 -5.43
CA LEU A 70 -6.30 -5.06 -6.56
C LEU A 70 -5.92 -5.73 -7.89
N ARG A 71 -4.62 -5.91 -8.14
CA ARG A 71 -4.13 -6.62 -9.33
C ARG A 71 -4.67 -8.04 -9.36
N ASP A 72 -4.58 -8.76 -8.24
CA ASP A 72 -5.02 -10.15 -8.16
C ASP A 72 -6.55 -10.25 -8.33
N ALA A 73 -7.33 -9.31 -7.79
CA ALA A 73 -8.77 -9.21 -8.01
C ALA A 73 -9.13 -8.95 -9.48
N VAL A 74 -8.39 -8.07 -10.16
CA VAL A 74 -8.58 -7.79 -11.60
C VAL A 74 -8.25 -9.03 -12.44
N MET A 75 -7.17 -9.75 -12.11
CA MET A 75 -6.81 -11.00 -12.79
C MET A 75 -7.91 -12.05 -12.63
N LEU A 76 -8.48 -12.21 -11.44
CA LEU A 76 -9.62 -13.11 -11.21
C LEU A 76 -10.86 -12.69 -12.00
N ALA A 77 -11.18 -11.40 -12.06
CA ALA A 77 -12.31 -10.90 -12.83
C ALA A 77 -12.15 -11.15 -14.36
N GLN A 78 -10.93 -11.04 -14.88
CA GLN A 78 -10.63 -11.33 -16.28
C GLN A 78 -10.73 -12.83 -16.60
N GLN A 79 -10.30 -13.69 -15.67
CA GLN A 79 -10.44 -15.15 -15.82
C GLN A 79 -11.89 -15.63 -15.71
N ALA A 80 -12.76 -14.86 -15.04
CA ALA A 80 -14.18 -15.17 -14.90
C ALA A 80 -15.04 -14.68 -16.09
N ALA A 81 -14.49 -13.94 -17.05
CA ALA A 81 -15.23 -13.54 -18.25
C ALA A 81 -15.30 -14.72 -19.24
N PRO A 82 -16.50 -15.23 -19.60
CA PRO A 82 -16.62 -16.33 -20.55
C PRO A 82 -16.27 -15.85 -21.98
N PRO A 83 -15.65 -16.69 -22.84
CA PRO A 83 -15.46 -16.38 -24.24
C PRO A 83 -16.76 -16.58 -25.03
N ALA A 84 -17.79 -15.75 -24.81
CA ALA A 84 -18.98 -15.76 -25.68
C ALA A 84 -19.86 -14.54 -25.42
N ALA A 85 -19.77 -13.52 -26.29
CA ALA A 85 -20.93 -12.81 -26.87
C ALA A 85 -20.49 -11.62 -27.75
N THR A 86 -19.51 -11.81 -28.63
CA THR A 86 -19.42 -10.99 -29.85
C THR A 86 -20.30 -11.64 -30.91
N ALA A 87 -21.62 -11.67 -30.66
CA ALA A 87 -22.62 -12.00 -31.66
C ALA A 87 -23.57 -10.79 -31.77
N THR A 88 -23.00 -9.68 -32.23
CA THR A 88 -23.78 -8.54 -32.71
C THR A 88 -24.49 -9.00 -33.96
N ALA A 89 -25.76 -9.38 -33.80
CA ALA A 89 -26.68 -9.63 -34.91
C ALA A 89 -26.63 -8.43 -35.89
N PRO A 90 -26.55 -8.65 -37.22
CA PRO A 90 -26.68 -7.55 -38.15
C PRO A 90 -28.13 -7.06 -38.09
N LEU A 91 -28.29 -5.81 -37.64
CA LEU A 91 -29.54 -5.06 -37.73
C LEU A 91 -30.02 -5.05 -39.18
N LYS A 92 -31.01 -5.87 -39.50
CA LYS A 92 -31.73 -5.83 -40.77
C LYS A 92 -32.70 -4.66 -40.72
N LEU A 93 -32.23 -3.46 -41.07
CA LEU A 93 -33.12 -2.35 -41.43
C LEU A 93 -33.88 -2.75 -42.71
N PRO A 94 -35.22 -2.71 -42.75
CA PRO A 94 -35.90 -2.66 -44.04
C PRO A 94 -35.75 -1.24 -44.59
N LEU A 95 -34.85 -1.10 -45.55
CA LEU A 95 -34.82 0.04 -46.46
C LEU A 95 -36.07 -0.08 -47.35
N ALA A 96 -37.17 0.57 -46.97
CA ALA A 96 -38.32 0.73 -47.85
C ALA A 96 -37.94 1.77 -48.91
N SER A 97 -37.29 1.31 -49.97
CA SER A 97 -37.09 2.07 -51.19
C SER A 97 -38.40 2.08 -51.98
N GLU A 98 -38.96 3.27 -52.05
CA GLU A 98 -40.02 3.72 -52.93
C GLU A 98 -39.69 3.37 -54.40
N THR A 99 -40.59 2.65 -55.07
CA THR A 99 -40.77 2.76 -56.53
C THR A 99 -42.27 2.69 -56.84
N ALA A 100 -42.79 3.83 -57.25
CA ALA A 100 -44.05 3.96 -57.95
C ALA A 100 -44.05 3.06 -59.20
N ASP A 101 -45.14 2.32 -59.42
CA ASP A 101 -45.54 1.94 -60.76
C ASP A 101 -47.06 2.08 -60.90
N LEU A 102 -47.42 3.12 -61.66
CA LEU A 102 -48.72 3.36 -62.25
C LEU A 102 -48.83 2.49 -63.51
N GLN A 103 -49.67 1.46 -63.51
CA GLN A 103 -50.39 0.95 -64.71
C GLN A 103 -51.70 0.28 -64.22
N SER A 104 -52.90 0.85 -64.40
CA SER A 104 -53.66 1.11 -65.64
C SER A 104 -54.55 -0.07 -66.08
N VAL A 105 -55.88 0.13 -65.96
CA VAL A 105 -56.98 -0.41 -66.82
C VAL A 105 -57.33 -1.89 -66.56
N ALA A 106 -58.60 -2.31 -66.35
CA ALA A 106 -59.91 -1.84 -66.83
C ALA A 106 -61.02 -1.95 -65.77
#